data_AF-A0A971BY63-F1
#
_entry.id   AF-A0A971BY63-F1
#
_cell.length_a   1.000
_cell.length_b   1.000
_cell.length_c   1.000
_cell.angle_alpha   90.00
_cell.angle_beta   90.00
_cell.angle_gamma   90.00
#
_symmetry.space_group_name_H-M   'P 1'
#
loop_
_entity.id
_entity.type
_entity.pdbx_description
1 polymer ?
#
loop_
_entity_poly.entity_id
_entity_poly.type
_entity_poly.pdbx_seq_one_letter_code
_entity_poly.pdbx_strand_id
1 'polypeptide(L)' 'MAETVCPRCGHKNSFIKGFLPETCVCRVCQSQLDWREIPGAGPDCAASPGPEADQAAVKGGPGEPPPPTRV' A
#
# COMPACT_ATOMS: atom_id res chain seq x y z
N MET A 1 5.26 16.39 -1.70
CA MET A 1 4.32 15.41 -1.10
C MET A 1 3.73 14.62 -2.25
N ALA A 2 3.95 13.31 -2.31
CA ALA A 2 3.34 12.49 -3.35
C ALA A 2 1.83 12.38 -3.08
N GLU A 3 1.01 12.61 -4.10
CA GLU A 3 -0.46 12.47 -4.03
C GLU A 3 -0.91 11.38 -5.00
N THR A 4 -1.82 10.50 -4.57
CA THR A 4 -2.43 9.50 -5.44
C THR A 4 -3.72 10.04 -6.03
N VAL A 5 -3.93 9.91 -7.34
CA VAL A 5 -5.12 10.43 -8.02
C VAL A 5 -5.87 9.30 -8.68
N CYS A 6 -7.19 9.21 -8.44
CA CYS A 6 -8.01 8.20 -9.07
C CYS A 6 -8.23 8.48 -10.56
N PRO A 7 -7.81 7.60 -11.49
CA PRO A 7 -8.00 7.82 -12.93
C PRO A 7 -9.47 7.70 -13.36
N ARG A 8 -10.36 7.17 -12.50
CA ARG A 8 -11.80 7.02 -12.77
C ARG A 8 -12.62 8.24 -12.35
N CYS A 9 -12.34 8.79 -11.17
CA CYS A 9 -13.17 9.86 -10.57
C CYS A 9 -12.39 11.13 -10.20
N GLY A 10 -11.07 11.15 -10.39
CA GLY A 10 -10.20 12.31 -10.12
C GLY A 10 -9.96 12.62 -8.64
N HIS A 11 -10.50 11.84 -7.70
CA HIS A 11 -10.32 12.11 -6.27
C HIS A 11 -8.91 11.74 -5.80
N LYS A 12 -8.38 12.53 -4.86
CA LYS A 12 -7.01 12.44 -4.37
C LYS A 12 -6.92 11.64 -3.07
N ASN A 13 -5.84 10.89 -2.86
CA ASN A 13 -5.52 10.15 -1.62
C ASN A 13 -6.70 9.29 -1.13
N SER A 14 -7.42 8.68 -2.06
CA SER A 14 -8.71 8.00 -1.81
C SER A 14 -8.63 6.49 -1.85
N PHE A 15 -7.43 5.93 -2.02
CA PHE A 15 -7.22 4.52 -2.25
C PHE A 15 -7.03 3.75 -0.95
N ILE A 16 -7.60 2.55 -0.91
CA ILE A 16 -7.40 1.55 0.15
C ILE A 16 -6.98 0.22 -0.48
N LYS A 17 -6.35 -0.65 0.30
CA LYS A 17 -5.98 -2.00 -0.14
C LYS A 17 -7.22 -2.78 -0.57
N GLY A 18 -7.21 -3.31 -1.78
CA GLY A 18 -8.26 -4.18 -2.29
C GLY A 18 -8.16 -5.60 -1.73
N PHE A 19 -9.09 -6.46 -2.16
CA PHE A 19 -9.06 -7.88 -1.79
C PHE A 19 -7.87 -8.61 -2.43
N LEU A 20 -7.45 -8.17 -3.62
CA LEU A 20 -6.26 -8.68 -4.29
C LEU A 20 -5.03 -7.85 -3.88
N PRO A 21 -3.87 -8.49 -3.64
CA PRO A 21 -2.68 -7.83 -3.12
C PRO A 21 -2.11 -6.76 -4.06
N GLU A 22 -2.37 -6.87 -5.36
CA GLU A 22 -1.89 -5.92 -6.37
C GLU A 22 -2.93 -4.86 -6.76
N THR A 23 -4.09 -4.85 -6.09
CA THR A 23 -5.17 -3.91 -6.42
C THR A 23 -5.46 -2.94 -5.28
N CYS A 24 -5.83 -1.73 -5.67
CA CYS A 24 -6.33 -0.68 -4.81
C CYS A 24 -7.79 -0.39 -5.15
N VAL A 25 -8.58 -0.07 -4.13
CA VAL A 25 -9.98 0.34 -4.29
C VAL A 25 -10.10 1.82 -3.98
N CYS A 26 -10.69 2.58 -4.88
CA CYS A 26 -11.03 3.97 -4.61
C CYS A 26 -12.26 4.02 -3.70
N ARG A 27 -12.16 4.60 -2.51
CA ARG A 27 -13.29 4.72 -1.57
C ARG A 27 -14.44 5.60 -2.05
N VAL A 28 -14.22 6.39 -3.12
CA VAL A 28 -15.22 7.32 -3.66
C VAL A 28 -16.07 6.65 -4.72
N CYS A 29 -15.45 6.13 -5.78
CA CYS A 29 -16.15 5.49 -6.90
C CYS A 29 -16.20 3.97 -6.80
N GLN A 30 -15.61 3.38 -5.75
CA GLN A 30 -15.53 1.93 -5.50
C GLN A 30 -14.88 1.13 -6.64
N SER A 31 -14.14 1.80 -7.53
CA SER A 31 -13.40 1.14 -8.60
C SER A 31 -12.17 0.44 -8.04
N GLN A 32 -12.01 -0.84 -8.38
CA GLN A 32 -10.79 -1.60 -8.16
C GLN A 32 -9.85 -1.40 -9.36
N LEU A 33 -8.62 -0.97 -9.09
CA LEU A 33 -7.58 -0.63 -10.07
C LEU A 33 -6.26 -1.24 -9.62
N ASP A 34 -5.38 -1.58 -10.55
CA ASP A 34 -4.03 -2.01 -10.18
C ASP A 34 -3.25 -0.82 -9.62
N TRP A 35 -2.44 -1.03 -8.57
CA TRP A 35 -1.67 0.06 -7.98
C TRP A 35 -0.69 0.70 -8.96
N ARG A 36 -0.22 -0.06 -9.96
CA ARG A 36 0.69 0.44 -11.01
C ARG A 36 0.02 1.39 -11.99
N GLU A 37 -1.31 1.32 -12.10
CA GLU A 37 -2.11 2.23 -12.94
C GLU A 37 -2.41 3.57 -12.24
N ILE A 38 -2.18 3.65 -10.93
CA ILE A 38 -2.49 4.83 -10.13
C ILE A 38 -1.22 5.70 -10.00
N PRO A 39 -1.23 6.93 -10.51
CA PRO A 39 -0.06 7.81 -10.43
C PRO A 39 0.36 8.03 -8.98
N GLY A 40 1.61 7.72 -8.66
CA GLY A 40 2.19 7.91 -7.33
C GLY A 40 1.74 6.90 -6.27
N ALA A 41 0.92 5.89 -6.60
CA ALA A 41 0.57 4.85 -5.65
C ALA A 41 1.65 3.77 -5.58
N GLY A 42 1.89 3.27 -4.38
CA GLY A 42 2.67 2.07 -4.13
C GLY A 42 1.80 0.82 -4.01
N PRO A 43 2.43 -0.37 -3.86
CA PRO A 43 1.73 -1.63 -3.61
C PRO A 43 0.88 -1.62 -2.33
N ASP A 44 1.16 -0.69 -1.41
CA ASP A 44 0.35 -0.48 -0.21
C ASP A 44 -0.86 0.46 -0.44
N CYS A 45 -1.10 0.90 -1.67
CA CYS A 45 -2.14 1.88 -2.06
C CYS A 45 -1.98 3.27 -1.43
N ALA A 46 -0.96 3.47 -0.61
CA ALA A 46 -0.48 4.75 -0.14
C ALA A 46 0.34 5.46 -1.22
N ALA A 47 0.48 6.78 -1.08
CA ALA A 47 1.36 7.55 -1.94
C ALA A 47 2.82 7.14 -1.67
N SER A 48 3.45 6.45 -2.62
CA SER A 48 4.87 6.13 -2.52
C SER A 48 5.68 7.40 -2.75
N PRO A 49 6.59 7.79 -1.84
CA PRO A 49 7.44 8.93 -2.04
C PRO A 49 8.60 8.62 -3.01
N GLY A 50 8.27 8.35 -4.29
CA GLY A 50 9.24 8.14 -5.36
C GLY A 50 10.26 7.01 -5.14
N PRO A 51 11.13 6.75 -6.12
CA PRO A 51 12.18 5.72 -6.02
C PRO A 51 13.29 6.01 -4.99
N GLU A 52 13.19 7.08 -4.19
CA GLU A 52 14.17 7.40 -3.14
C GLU A 52 13.76 6.88 -1.75
N ALA A 53 12.56 6.32 -1.61
CA ALA A 53 12.02 5.84 -0.33
C ALA A 53 12.10 4.32 -0.13
N ASP A 54 12.86 3.61 -0.96
CA ASP A 54 13.17 2.17 -0.79
C ASP A 54 14.26 1.95 0.29
N GLN A 55 14.13 2.57 1.46
CA GLN A 55 14.98 2.26 2.63
C GLN A 55 14.23 2.25 3.97
N ALA A 56 12.92 2.48 3.99
CA ALA A 56 12.15 2.54 5.25
C ALA A 56 11.24 1.33 5.51
N ALA A 57 11.29 0.28 4.69
CA ALA A 57 10.52 -0.95 4.90
C ALA A 57 11.24 -1.99 5.79
N VAL A 58 11.85 -1.54 6.89
CA VAL A 58 12.21 -2.41 8.01
C VAL A 58 11.66 -1.84 9.31
N LYS A 59 10.34 -1.88 9.51
CA LYS A 59 9.77 -1.87 10.86
C LYS A 59 8.31 -2.33 10.91
N GLY A 60 8.13 -3.56 11.42
CA GLY A 60 6.89 -4.12 11.96
C GLY A 60 6.56 -5.47 11.31
N GLY A 61 6.52 -6.62 11.98
CA GLY A 61 6.53 -6.98 13.41
C GLY A 61 6.31 -8.51 13.54
N PRO A 62 5.74 -9.01 14.64
CA PRO A 62 6.38 -9.78 15.71
C PRO A 62 6.25 -11.31 15.59
N GLY A 63 7.23 -12.07 16.10
CA GLY A 63 7.03 -13.50 16.33
C GLY A 63 8.29 -14.36 16.40
N GLU A 64 8.97 -14.36 17.55
CA GLU A 64 9.82 -15.49 17.92
C GLU A 64 9.18 -16.18 19.13
N PRO A 65 8.77 -17.46 19.02
CA PRO A 65 8.43 -18.26 20.20
C PRO A 65 9.72 -18.57 20.99
N PRO A 66 9.67 -18.69 22.34
CA PRO A 66 10.86 -18.97 23.14
C PRO A 66 11.46 -20.35 22.81
N PRO A 67 12.77 -20.56 23.01
CA PRO A 67 13.42 -21.84 22.75
C PRO A 67 12.94 -22.92 23.73
N PRO A 68 12.97 -24.22 23.34
CA PRO A 68 12.59 -25.29 24.24
C PRO A 68 13.60 -25.44 25.39
N THR A 69 13.12 -25.36 26.62
CA THR A 69 13.88 -25.74 27.82
C THR A 69 14.17 -27.24 27.77
N ARG A 70 15.45 -27.60 27.69
CA ARG A 70 15.92 -28.97 27.93
C ARG A 70 15.85 -29.28 29.42
N VAL A 71 15.14 -30.35 29.79
CA VAL A 71 15.27 -31.08 31.06
C VAL A 71 15.49 -32.54 30.77
#